data_AF-K6TZL2-F1
#
_entry.id   AF-K6TZL2-F1
#
_cell.length_a   1.000
_cell.length_b   1.000
_cell.length_c   1.000
_cell.angle_alpha   90.00
_cell.angle_beta   90.00
_cell.angle_gamma   90.00
#
_symmetry.space_group_name_H-M   'P 1'
#
loop_
_entity.id
_entity.type
_entity.pdbx_description
1 polymer ?
#
loop_
_entity_poly.entity_id
_entity_poly.type
_entity_poly.pdbx_seq_one_letter_code
_entity_poly.pdbx_strand_id
1 'polypeptide(L)'
;MKLLKVKDGLLEAENFFLASPFSDFAGSANITRDISTGKLQLISDNIRIERPFPFDDFLIEVKKENFDNMENGDFSMVYLGDGNCTFGIKDEDVKTQNKYWKILRESGYVQAYVSSDGINYTNIGGMSFPDTLTKQGFDKINKKGFILDSYKLYGSPYVTLQNFPQDTICELYDTSNNLIKTRTFDSSMECRIFLDSNNLNGHLIFKDPQGSTLFTTDNLIFGYGDVWVISPYDFEVIYLGNVVTNVTPAFLQDLDEIISIKNIGSTTYTGIVVGTQTSSSDLIELSLDGITYSSTLTLDFAIGEEKQIYVKVTKNAASINFSVRDFQLVIS
;
A
#
# COMPACT_ATOMS: atom_id res chain seq x y z
N MET A 1 21.44 -10.46 4.01
CA MET A 1 20.62 -9.23 3.95
C MET A 1 19.46 -9.51 3.04
N LYS A 2 18.26 -9.11 3.44
CA LYS A 2 17.04 -9.37 2.68
C LYS A 2 16.17 -8.12 2.68
N LEU A 3 15.57 -7.80 1.54
CA LEU A 3 14.56 -6.77 1.44
C LEU A 3 13.18 -7.42 1.67
N LEU A 4 12.46 -6.95 2.69
CA LEU A 4 11.18 -7.53 3.13
C LEU A 4 10.07 -6.52 2.90
N LYS A 5 8.99 -6.91 2.20
CA LYS A 5 7.79 -6.06 2.09
C LYS A 5 7.08 -6.09 3.43
N VAL A 6 6.96 -4.94 4.07
CA VAL A 6 6.34 -4.81 5.40
C VAL A 6 4.97 -4.15 5.36
N LYS A 7 4.61 -3.49 4.26
CA LYS A 7 3.31 -2.86 4.07
C LYS A 7 2.90 -2.90 2.60
N ASP A 8 1.65 -3.28 2.34
CA ASP A 8 1.02 -3.06 1.03
C ASP A 8 0.51 -1.63 0.94
N GLY A 9 0.75 -0.99 -0.20
CA GLY A 9 0.34 0.39 -0.39
C GLY A 9 -1.14 0.57 -0.74
N LEU A 10 -1.86 -0.49 -1.11
CA LEU A 10 -3.30 -0.43 -1.37
C LEU A 10 -4.06 -0.19 -0.05
N LEU A 11 -4.80 0.93 0.04
CA LEU A 11 -5.49 1.35 1.27
C LEU A 11 -6.90 0.75 1.42
N GLU A 12 -7.55 0.46 0.31
CA GLU A 12 -8.93 -0.04 0.25
C GLU A 12 -8.97 -1.26 -0.66
N ALA A 13 -9.90 -2.19 -0.41
CA ALA A 13 -10.13 -3.31 -1.31
C ALA A 13 -10.30 -2.83 -2.76
N GLU A 14 -9.68 -3.54 -3.71
CA GLU A 14 -9.79 -3.16 -5.13
C GLU A 14 -11.27 -3.05 -5.53
N ASN A 15 -11.61 -1.98 -6.24
CA ASN A 15 -12.98 -1.66 -6.62
C ASN A 15 -13.92 -1.52 -5.41
N PHE A 16 -13.51 -0.71 -4.42
CA PHE A 16 -14.30 -0.29 -3.26
C PHE A 16 -15.80 -0.09 -3.57
N PHE A 17 -16.16 0.54 -4.68
CA PHE A 17 -17.55 0.81 -5.05
C PHE A 17 -18.40 -0.44 -5.39
N LEU A 18 -17.78 -1.58 -5.67
CA LEU A 18 -18.48 -2.86 -5.83
C LEU A 18 -18.81 -3.50 -4.49
N ALA A 19 -17.85 -3.51 -3.57
CA ALA A 19 -17.90 -4.28 -2.32
C ALA A 19 -18.33 -3.47 -1.08
N SER A 20 -18.33 -2.14 -1.17
CA SER A 20 -18.76 -1.25 -0.07
C SER A 20 -20.28 -1.27 0.15
N PRO A 21 -20.77 -0.78 1.32
CA PRO A 21 -22.18 -0.45 1.55
C PRO A 21 -22.58 0.78 0.71
N PHE A 22 -22.49 0.60 -0.60
CA PHE A 22 -22.47 1.68 -1.58
C PHE A 22 -23.78 2.47 -1.64
N SER A 23 -24.88 1.93 -1.12
CA SER A 23 -26.15 2.64 -0.92
C SER A 23 -25.98 3.93 -0.13
N ASP A 24 -25.06 3.97 0.81
CA ASP A 24 -24.86 5.11 1.70
C ASP A 24 -24.17 6.28 0.99
N PHE A 25 -23.50 5.99 -0.13
CA PHE A 25 -22.77 6.97 -0.97
C PHE A 25 -23.53 7.32 -2.27
N ALA A 26 -24.41 6.43 -2.70
CA ALA A 26 -25.19 6.58 -3.92
C ALA A 26 -26.21 7.73 -3.83
N GLY A 27 -26.67 8.07 -2.62
CA GLY A 27 -27.73 9.06 -2.44
C GLY A 27 -28.98 8.69 -3.23
N SER A 28 -29.42 9.58 -4.13
CA SER A 28 -30.57 9.35 -5.03
C SER A 28 -30.19 8.83 -6.42
N ALA A 29 -28.92 8.47 -6.65
CA ALA A 29 -28.44 8.02 -7.95
C ALA A 29 -28.91 6.59 -8.27
N ASN A 30 -29.32 6.36 -9.53
CA ASN A 30 -29.61 5.01 -10.03
C ASN A 30 -28.32 4.37 -10.53
N ILE A 31 -27.96 3.23 -9.93
CA ILE A 31 -26.65 2.61 -10.13
C ILE A 31 -26.80 1.10 -10.30
N THR A 32 -26.05 0.55 -11.24
CA THR A 32 -25.88 -0.89 -11.41
C THR A 32 -24.46 -1.30 -11.01
N ARG A 33 -24.35 -2.36 -10.20
CA ARG A 33 -23.10 -3.04 -9.89
C ARG A 33 -23.11 -4.40 -10.56
N ASP A 34 -22.19 -4.63 -11.48
CA ASP A 34 -21.99 -5.94 -12.08
C ASP A 34 -20.75 -6.59 -11.47
N ILE A 35 -20.99 -7.46 -10.49
CA ILE A 35 -19.93 -8.19 -9.79
C ILE A 35 -19.20 -9.14 -10.74
N SER A 36 -19.87 -9.66 -11.78
CA SER A 36 -19.28 -10.62 -12.70
C SER A 36 -18.25 -9.97 -13.63
N THR A 37 -18.47 -8.70 -14.01
CA THR A 37 -17.55 -7.93 -14.86
C THR A 37 -16.67 -6.96 -14.08
N GLY A 38 -16.95 -6.75 -12.79
CA GLY A 38 -16.24 -5.79 -11.95
C GLY A 38 -16.59 -4.33 -12.24
N LYS A 39 -17.73 -4.07 -12.88
CA LYS A 39 -18.08 -2.72 -13.37
C LYS A 39 -19.15 -2.06 -12.53
N LEU A 40 -19.00 -0.75 -12.35
CA LEU A 40 -20.01 0.13 -11.76
C LEU A 40 -20.56 1.04 -12.85
N GLN A 41 -21.89 1.14 -12.97
CA GLN A 41 -22.54 2.02 -13.93
C GLN A 41 -23.47 3.03 -13.25
N LEU A 42 -23.21 4.32 -13.44
CA LEU A 42 -24.09 5.41 -13.02
C LEU A 42 -25.06 5.72 -14.17
N ILE A 43 -26.35 5.42 -14.03
CA ILE A 43 -27.28 5.33 -15.18
C ILE A 43 -27.95 6.66 -15.52
N SER A 44 -28.45 7.40 -14.52
CA SER A 44 -29.25 8.61 -14.74
C SER A 44 -28.43 9.77 -15.26
N ASP A 45 -29.07 10.66 -16.04
CA ASP A 45 -28.42 11.74 -16.79
C ASP A 45 -27.55 12.65 -15.92
N ASN A 46 -28.12 13.13 -14.81
CA ASN A 46 -27.45 13.96 -13.79
C ASN A 46 -27.28 13.15 -12.51
N ILE A 47 -26.06 12.68 -12.25
CA ILE A 47 -25.73 11.88 -11.06
C ILE A 47 -24.48 12.42 -10.41
N ARG A 48 -24.57 12.56 -9.09
CA ARG A 48 -23.43 12.71 -8.19
C ARG A 48 -23.45 11.62 -7.14
N ILE A 49 -22.32 10.96 -6.97
CA ILE A 49 -22.04 10.09 -5.83
C ILE A 49 -20.88 10.67 -5.03
N GLU A 50 -20.94 10.56 -3.71
CA GLU A 50 -19.94 11.15 -2.81
C GLU A 50 -19.76 10.27 -1.58
N ARG A 51 -18.52 10.19 -1.10
CA ARG A 51 -18.16 9.50 0.13
C ARG A 51 -17.25 10.36 1.01
N PRO A 52 -17.23 10.12 2.33
CA PRO A 52 -16.15 10.60 3.18
C PRO A 52 -14.79 10.11 2.68
N PHE A 53 -13.78 10.98 2.73
CA PHE A 53 -12.44 10.67 2.25
C PHE A 53 -11.36 11.18 3.22
N PRO A 54 -10.99 10.38 4.24
CA PRO A 54 -10.12 10.82 5.34
C PRO A 54 -8.63 10.51 5.08
N PHE A 55 -8.15 10.68 3.85
CA PHE A 55 -6.76 10.39 3.48
C PHE A 55 -5.99 11.68 3.21
N ASP A 56 -4.88 11.87 3.94
CA ASP A 56 -4.03 13.05 3.80
C ASP A 56 -3.15 12.97 2.55
N ASP A 57 -2.41 11.86 2.40
CA ASP A 57 -1.62 11.54 1.22
C ASP A 57 -2.20 10.30 0.53
N PHE A 58 -2.18 10.30 -0.80
CA PHE A 58 -2.73 9.21 -1.60
C PHE A 58 -2.32 9.25 -3.07
N LEU A 59 -2.58 8.14 -3.76
CA LEU A 59 -2.73 8.09 -5.21
C LEU A 59 -4.01 7.33 -5.55
N ILE A 60 -4.88 7.92 -6.36
CA ILE A 60 -6.08 7.30 -6.92
C ILE A 60 -5.78 6.93 -8.38
N GLU A 61 -6.05 5.68 -8.76
CA GLU A 61 -6.15 5.26 -10.16
C GLU A 61 -7.62 4.97 -10.52
N VAL A 62 -8.09 5.58 -11.60
CA VAL A 62 -9.42 5.34 -12.16
C VAL A 62 -9.28 4.83 -13.59
N LYS A 63 -10.03 3.77 -13.92
CA LYS A 63 -10.29 3.35 -15.29
C LYS A 63 -11.77 3.46 -15.57
N LYS A 64 -12.13 4.17 -16.63
CA LYS A 64 -13.51 4.35 -17.10
C LYS A 64 -13.66 4.03 -18.57
N GLU A 65 -14.90 3.87 -18.99
CA GLU A 65 -15.25 3.95 -20.40
C GLU A 65 -15.43 5.40 -20.85
N ASN A 66 -15.05 5.65 -22.10
CA ASN A 66 -15.27 6.92 -22.76
C ASN A 66 -16.68 6.94 -23.36
N PHE A 67 -17.35 8.10 -23.35
CA PHE A 67 -18.65 8.23 -24.00
C PHE A 67 -18.46 8.33 -25.51
N ASP A 68 -19.30 7.66 -26.29
CA ASP A 68 -19.26 7.81 -27.75
C ASP A 68 -19.80 9.18 -28.21
N ASN A 69 -20.56 9.89 -27.36
CA ASN A 69 -21.12 11.20 -27.65
C ASN A 69 -21.28 12.05 -26.38
N MET A 70 -21.03 13.36 -26.48
CA MET A 70 -21.25 14.37 -25.44
C MET A 70 -21.93 15.59 -26.08
N GLU A 71 -23.10 15.96 -25.58
CA GLU A 71 -23.81 17.20 -25.93
C GLU A 71 -23.16 18.41 -25.22
N ASN A 72 -23.52 19.64 -25.65
CA ASN A 72 -23.01 20.84 -24.99
C ASN A 72 -23.46 20.89 -23.52
N GLY A 73 -22.48 20.92 -22.60
CA GLY A 73 -22.72 20.90 -21.16
C GLY A 73 -22.61 19.50 -20.52
N ASP A 74 -22.47 18.44 -21.33
CA ASP A 74 -22.18 17.11 -20.81
C ASP A 74 -20.77 17.05 -20.21
N PHE A 75 -20.62 16.28 -19.14
CA PHE A 75 -19.32 15.99 -18.55
C PHE A 75 -19.30 14.69 -17.75
N SER A 76 -18.10 14.21 -17.46
CA SER A 76 -17.84 13.32 -16.32
C SER A 76 -16.65 13.80 -15.53
N MET A 77 -16.72 13.68 -14.22
CA MET A 77 -15.71 14.17 -13.31
C MET A 77 -15.45 13.19 -12.18
N VAL A 78 -14.19 12.92 -11.88
CA VAL A 78 -13.77 12.49 -10.55
C VAL A 78 -13.34 13.73 -9.78
N TYR A 79 -13.83 13.91 -8.56
CA TYR A 79 -13.50 15.08 -7.75
C TYR A 79 -13.16 14.70 -6.31
N LEU A 80 -12.35 15.54 -5.69
CA LEU A 80 -12.06 15.58 -4.27
C LEU A 80 -12.34 16.98 -3.75
N GLY A 81 -12.50 17.13 -2.44
CA GLY A 81 -12.63 18.45 -1.85
C GLY A 81 -12.94 18.45 -0.37
N ASP A 82 -13.32 19.62 0.09
CA ASP A 82 -13.77 19.90 1.45
C ASP A 82 -15.18 20.54 1.42
N GLY A 83 -15.59 21.19 2.51
CA GLY A 83 -16.86 21.93 2.55
C GLY A 83 -16.92 23.15 1.61
N ASN A 84 -15.78 23.67 1.16
CA ASN A 84 -15.66 24.98 0.51
C ASN A 84 -15.26 24.89 -0.97
N CYS A 85 -14.50 23.86 -1.34
CA CYS A 85 -13.85 23.74 -2.64
C CYS A 85 -13.90 22.28 -3.13
N THR A 86 -13.94 22.11 -4.45
CA THR A 86 -13.74 20.82 -5.11
C THR A 86 -12.82 20.97 -6.30
N PHE A 87 -11.95 19.99 -6.50
CA PHE A 87 -11.03 19.89 -7.64
C PHE A 87 -11.00 18.46 -8.15
N GLY A 88 -10.48 18.24 -9.35
CA GLY A 88 -10.34 16.89 -9.89
C GLY A 88 -10.11 16.89 -11.39
N ILE A 89 -10.49 15.78 -12.04
CA ILE A 89 -10.35 15.59 -13.48
C ILE A 89 -11.73 15.58 -14.08
N LYS A 90 -11.97 16.48 -15.04
CA LYS A 90 -13.25 16.66 -15.74
C LYS A 90 -13.04 16.48 -17.25
N ASP A 91 -13.78 15.56 -17.83
CA ASP A 91 -13.90 15.40 -19.29
C ASP A 91 -15.18 16.09 -19.77
N GLU A 92 -15.07 16.99 -20.74
CA GLU A 92 -16.19 17.76 -21.32
C GLU A 92 -16.31 17.59 -22.85
N ASP A 93 -15.36 16.90 -23.51
CA ASP A 93 -15.35 16.69 -24.95
C ASP A 93 -14.89 15.24 -25.30
N VAL A 94 -15.60 14.63 -26.24
CA VAL A 94 -15.35 13.26 -26.75
C VAL A 94 -13.94 13.08 -27.30
N LYS A 95 -13.31 14.13 -27.83
CA LYS A 95 -11.97 14.10 -28.43
C LYS A 95 -10.85 14.18 -27.40
N THR A 96 -11.12 14.72 -26.21
CA THR A 96 -10.11 14.95 -25.17
C THR A 96 -10.28 14.06 -23.96
N GLN A 97 -11.37 13.30 -23.88
CA GLN A 97 -11.60 12.33 -22.81
C GLN A 97 -10.56 11.20 -22.79
N ASN A 98 -10.22 10.79 -21.58
CA ASN A 98 -9.24 9.75 -21.34
C ASN A 98 -9.85 8.61 -20.52
N LYS A 99 -9.46 7.37 -20.85
CA LYS A 99 -9.95 6.19 -20.13
C LYS A 99 -9.34 6.06 -18.75
N TYR A 100 -8.11 6.53 -18.59
CA TYR A 100 -7.35 6.39 -17.35
C TYR A 100 -7.09 7.75 -16.74
N TRP A 101 -7.40 7.87 -15.45
CA TRP A 101 -7.15 9.08 -14.67
C TRP A 101 -6.33 8.72 -13.44
N LYS A 102 -5.40 9.60 -13.06
CA LYS A 102 -4.70 9.56 -11.78
C LYS A 102 -4.79 10.88 -11.06
N ILE A 103 -5.08 10.84 -9.77
CA ILE A 103 -4.92 12.00 -8.90
C ILE A 103 -4.07 11.55 -7.72
N LEU A 104 -2.98 12.26 -7.47
CA LEU A 104 -2.13 12.02 -6.30
C LEU A 104 -2.08 13.28 -5.44
N ARG A 105 -1.94 13.07 -4.13
CA ARG A 105 -1.66 14.09 -3.14
C ARG A 105 -0.51 13.63 -2.27
N GLU A 106 0.48 14.50 -2.12
CA GLU A 106 1.63 14.27 -1.26
C GLU A 106 2.03 15.59 -0.60
N SER A 107 2.14 15.62 0.72
CA SER A 107 2.57 16.81 1.49
C SER A 107 1.76 18.07 1.15
N GLY A 108 0.44 17.92 0.98
CA GLY A 108 -0.46 19.03 0.68
C GLY A 108 -0.40 19.56 -0.76
N TYR A 109 0.25 18.85 -1.69
CA TYR A 109 0.24 19.19 -3.12
C TYR A 109 -0.49 18.12 -3.93
N VAL A 110 -1.41 18.55 -4.79
CA VAL A 110 -2.21 17.67 -5.65
C VAL A 110 -1.69 17.74 -7.08
N GLN A 111 -1.61 16.60 -7.75
CA GLN A 111 -1.35 16.51 -9.18
C GLN A 111 -2.33 15.57 -9.87
N ALA A 112 -2.70 15.92 -11.09
CA ALA A 112 -3.64 15.17 -11.91
C ALA A 112 -2.97 14.73 -13.22
N TYR A 113 -3.25 13.49 -13.61
CA TYR A 113 -2.73 12.90 -14.84
C TYR A 113 -3.82 12.14 -15.59
N VAL A 114 -3.69 12.09 -16.90
CA VAL A 114 -4.59 11.33 -17.78
C VAL A 114 -3.80 10.47 -18.75
N SER A 115 -4.41 9.36 -19.17
CA SER A 115 -3.84 8.46 -20.17
C SER A 115 -4.93 7.78 -21.00
N SER A 116 -4.60 7.52 -22.27
CA SER A 116 -5.43 6.76 -23.19
C SER A 116 -5.15 5.24 -23.14
N ASP A 117 -3.92 4.85 -22.80
CA ASP A 117 -3.43 3.47 -22.82
C ASP A 117 -3.21 2.88 -21.40
N GLY A 118 -3.20 3.71 -20.37
CA GLY A 118 -2.97 3.32 -18.99
C GLY A 118 -1.50 3.08 -18.66
N ILE A 119 -0.59 3.39 -19.58
CA ILE A 119 0.86 3.22 -19.47
C ILE A 119 1.52 4.59 -19.45
N ASN A 120 1.23 5.43 -20.44
CA ASN A 120 1.83 6.74 -20.62
C ASN A 120 0.89 7.82 -20.09
N TYR A 121 1.26 8.45 -18.98
CA TYR A 121 0.46 9.48 -18.32
C TYR A 121 0.95 10.88 -18.64
N THR A 122 0.02 11.76 -19.01
CA THR A 122 0.27 13.19 -19.21
C THR A 122 -0.20 13.95 -17.97
N ASN A 123 0.68 14.75 -17.38
CA ASN A 123 0.30 15.68 -16.31
C ASN A 123 -0.59 16.78 -16.89
N ILE A 124 -1.78 16.97 -16.31
CA ILE A 124 -2.76 17.98 -16.76
C ILE A 124 -2.93 19.14 -15.78
N GLY A 125 -2.10 19.18 -14.74
CA GLY A 125 -2.07 20.26 -13.75
C GLY A 125 -1.87 19.76 -12.33
N GLY A 126 -1.77 20.73 -11.44
CA GLY A 126 -1.67 20.49 -10.00
C GLY A 126 -1.85 21.79 -9.24
N MET A 127 -2.08 21.67 -7.94
CA MET A 127 -2.27 22.80 -7.05
C MET A 127 -1.82 22.47 -5.64
N SER A 128 -1.43 23.49 -4.89
CA SER A 128 -1.34 23.37 -3.44
C SER A 128 -2.75 23.28 -2.87
N PHE A 129 -2.98 22.24 -2.08
CA PHE A 129 -4.20 22.02 -1.32
C PHE A 129 -3.81 21.52 0.08
N PRO A 130 -3.38 22.43 0.98
CA PRO A 130 -2.92 22.07 2.32
C PRO A 130 -4.07 21.65 3.24
N ASP A 131 -5.31 22.05 2.92
CA ASP A 131 -6.48 21.76 3.74
C ASP A 131 -6.83 20.27 3.74
N THR A 132 -7.41 19.79 4.84
CA THR A 132 -7.86 18.40 4.95
C THR A 132 -9.00 18.12 3.98
N LEU A 133 -8.85 17.06 3.19
CA LEU A 133 -9.93 16.57 2.35
C LEU A 133 -10.99 15.89 3.19
N THR A 134 -12.25 16.16 2.89
CA THR A 134 -13.36 15.53 3.60
C THR A 134 -14.17 14.63 2.68
N LYS A 135 -14.06 14.79 1.36
CA LYS A 135 -14.90 14.07 0.41
C LYS A 135 -14.20 13.74 -0.91
N GLN A 136 -14.67 12.66 -1.52
CA GLN A 136 -14.34 12.23 -2.87
C GLN A 136 -15.61 11.73 -3.55
N GLY A 137 -15.73 11.98 -4.85
CA GLY A 137 -16.89 11.51 -5.60
C GLY A 137 -16.70 11.44 -7.10
N PHE A 138 -17.78 11.01 -7.76
CA PHE A 138 -17.95 11.07 -9.20
C PHE A 138 -19.20 11.90 -9.51
N ASP A 139 -19.10 12.75 -10.50
CA ASP A 139 -20.19 13.60 -10.97
C ASP A 139 -20.29 13.49 -12.49
N LYS A 140 -21.51 13.50 -13.03
CA LYS A 140 -21.72 13.47 -14.48
C LYS A 140 -23.00 14.20 -14.87
N ILE A 141 -22.95 14.75 -16.08
CA ILE A 141 -24.11 15.13 -16.88
C ILE A 141 -23.92 14.47 -18.24
N ASN A 142 -24.72 13.45 -18.56
CA ASN A 142 -24.75 12.80 -19.88
C ASN A 142 -25.88 11.76 -19.88
N LYS A 143 -26.69 11.68 -20.94
CA LYS A 143 -27.79 10.70 -21.02
C LYS A 143 -27.32 9.24 -21.02
N LYS A 144 -26.07 8.97 -21.43
CA LYS A 144 -25.44 7.65 -21.32
C LYS A 144 -24.91 7.42 -19.91
N GLY A 145 -24.90 6.15 -19.50
CA GLY A 145 -24.36 5.77 -18.22
C GLY A 145 -22.84 5.94 -18.17
N PHE A 146 -22.32 6.46 -17.06
CA PHE A 146 -20.87 6.45 -16.79
C PHE A 146 -20.48 5.06 -16.29
N ILE A 147 -19.50 4.43 -16.93
CA ILE A 147 -19.02 3.10 -16.57
C ILE A 147 -17.62 3.24 -15.97
N LEU A 148 -17.50 2.86 -14.70
CA LEU A 148 -16.26 2.75 -13.96
C LEU A 148 -15.82 1.28 -14.00
N ASP A 149 -14.73 1.02 -14.71
CA ASP A 149 -14.12 -0.31 -14.86
C ASP A 149 -13.22 -0.65 -13.66
N SER A 150 -12.53 0.34 -13.11
CA SER A 150 -11.62 0.13 -11.98
C SER A 150 -11.45 1.39 -11.13
N TYR A 151 -11.37 1.20 -9.82
CA TYR A 151 -10.96 2.21 -8.85
C TYR A 151 -9.99 1.61 -7.83
N LYS A 152 -8.82 2.23 -7.68
CA LYS A 152 -7.80 1.83 -6.72
C LYS A 152 -7.28 3.04 -5.96
N LEU A 153 -7.10 2.88 -4.66
CA LEU A 153 -6.59 3.91 -3.76
C LEU A 153 -5.33 3.41 -3.07
N TYR A 154 -4.23 4.11 -3.26
CA TYR A 154 -2.92 3.82 -2.69
C TYR A 154 -2.51 4.91 -1.70
N GLY A 155 -1.69 4.54 -0.71
CA GLY A 155 -1.22 5.47 0.33
C GLY A 155 -0.22 6.50 -0.14
N SER A 156 0.49 6.24 -1.23
CA SER A 156 1.50 7.15 -1.77
C SER A 156 1.87 6.76 -3.20
N PRO A 157 2.30 7.69 -4.07
CA PRO A 157 2.88 7.34 -5.37
C PRO A 157 4.32 6.77 -5.28
N TYR A 158 4.88 6.69 -4.08
CA TYR A 158 6.24 6.21 -3.84
C TYR A 158 6.25 4.78 -3.33
N VAL A 159 7.30 4.03 -3.66
CA VAL A 159 7.78 2.93 -2.82
C VAL A 159 8.74 3.49 -1.79
N THR A 160 8.62 3.05 -0.54
CA THR A 160 9.49 3.48 0.56
C THR A 160 10.39 2.33 0.97
N LEU A 161 11.69 2.59 1.01
CA LEU A 161 12.71 1.66 1.49
C LEU A 161 13.27 2.18 2.81
N GLN A 162 13.43 1.31 3.79
CA GLN A 162 13.87 1.67 5.14
C GLN A 162 15.07 0.83 5.59
N ASN A 163 15.75 1.30 6.64
CA ASN A 163 16.83 0.62 7.35
C ASN A 163 18.17 0.47 6.59
N PHE A 164 18.56 1.47 5.81
CA PHE A 164 19.97 1.67 5.42
C PHE A 164 20.52 2.96 6.02
N PRO A 165 21.84 3.04 6.28
CA PRO A 165 22.46 4.28 6.74
C PRO A 165 22.22 5.43 5.76
N GLN A 166 22.17 6.64 6.30
CA GLN A 166 22.15 7.87 5.52
C GLN A 166 23.25 7.85 4.44
N ASP A 167 22.96 8.45 3.29
CA ASP A 167 23.85 8.59 2.15
C ASP A 167 24.09 7.28 1.35
N THR A 168 23.48 6.16 1.77
CA THR A 168 23.41 4.95 0.93
C THR A 168 22.68 5.27 -0.38
N ILE A 169 23.29 4.93 -1.51
CA ILE A 169 22.71 5.13 -2.85
C ILE A 169 21.83 3.94 -3.18
N CYS A 170 20.62 4.18 -3.67
CA CYS A 170 19.69 3.17 -4.12
C CYS A 170 19.36 3.40 -5.60
N GLU A 171 19.60 2.39 -6.42
CA GLU A 171 19.32 2.40 -7.86
C GLU A 171 18.24 1.36 -8.18
N LEU A 172 17.18 1.79 -8.84
CA LEU A 172 16.10 0.94 -9.34
C LEU A 172 16.33 0.65 -10.82
N TYR A 173 16.34 -0.64 -11.17
CA TYR A 173 16.53 -1.15 -12.51
C TYR A 173 15.30 -1.94 -12.98
N ASP A 174 15.00 -1.88 -14.28
CA ASP A 174 14.01 -2.76 -14.89
C ASP A 174 14.55 -4.20 -15.09
N THR A 175 13.69 -5.11 -15.55
CA THR A 175 14.07 -6.50 -15.85
C THR A 175 15.08 -6.65 -17.00
N SER A 176 15.33 -5.59 -17.76
CA SER A 176 16.32 -5.53 -18.85
C SER A 176 17.63 -4.85 -18.42
N ASN A 177 17.81 -4.58 -17.12
CA ASN A 177 18.95 -3.88 -16.52
C ASN A 177 19.12 -2.42 -16.98
N ASN A 178 18.04 -1.76 -17.42
CA ASN A 178 18.07 -0.32 -17.62
C ASN A 178 17.82 0.39 -16.28
N LEU A 179 18.68 1.36 -15.96
CA LEU A 179 18.50 2.20 -14.77
C LEU A 179 17.27 3.09 -14.95
N ILE A 180 16.32 2.98 -14.04
CA ILE A 180 15.09 3.77 -14.02
C ILE A 180 15.30 5.02 -13.14
N LYS A 181 15.71 4.83 -11.88
CA LYS A 181 15.88 5.93 -10.91
C LYS A 181 17.03 5.66 -9.96
N THR A 182 17.68 6.74 -9.53
CA THR A 182 18.65 6.75 -8.42
C THR A 182 18.15 7.66 -7.32
N ARG A 183 18.24 7.21 -6.07
CA ARG A 183 17.88 7.94 -4.86
C ARG A 183 18.92 7.67 -3.77
N THR A 184 18.81 8.41 -2.68
CA THR A 184 19.73 8.31 -1.55
C THR A 184 18.91 8.23 -0.27
N PHE A 185 19.37 7.41 0.68
CA PHE A 185 18.78 7.33 2.01
C PHE A 185 19.03 8.61 2.78
N ASP A 186 17.98 9.15 3.41
CA ASP A 186 18.05 10.35 4.23
C ASP A 186 18.48 10.06 5.68
N SER A 187 18.49 11.09 6.52
CA SER A 187 18.87 10.99 7.93
C SER A 187 17.89 10.18 8.79
N SER A 188 16.67 9.91 8.28
CA SER A 188 15.70 9.02 8.90
C SER A 188 15.87 7.55 8.49
N MET A 189 16.92 7.25 7.71
CA MET A 189 17.18 5.93 7.13
C MET A 189 16.07 5.50 6.17
N GLU A 190 15.45 6.46 5.49
CA GLU A 190 14.42 6.22 4.48
C GLU A 190 14.87 6.66 3.08
N CYS A 191 14.44 5.91 2.07
CA CYS A 191 14.61 6.23 0.67
C CYS A 191 13.27 6.05 -0.06
N ARG A 192 12.73 7.14 -0.60
CA ARG A 192 11.45 7.15 -1.33
C ARG A 192 11.68 7.23 -2.83
N ILE A 193 11.20 6.23 -3.57
CA ILE A 193 11.31 6.15 -5.03
C ILE A 193 9.91 6.36 -5.64
N PHE A 194 9.73 7.46 -6.37
CA PHE A 194 8.48 7.72 -7.11
C PHE A 194 8.34 6.65 -8.21
N LEU A 195 7.18 6.03 -8.33
CA LEU A 195 6.92 5.06 -9.39
C LEU A 195 6.14 5.70 -10.54
N ASP A 196 6.59 5.52 -11.77
CA ASP A 196 5.88 6.08 -12.94
C ASP A 196 4.65 5.21 -13.32
N SER A 197 4.68 3.93 -12.96
CA SER A 197 3.58 2.97 -13.12
C SER A 197 3.49 2.05 -11.90
N ASN A 198 2.31 1.50 -11.66
CA ASN A 198 2.11 0.52 -10.60
C ASN A 198 2.64 -0.86 -11.01
N ASN A 199 2.97 -1.70 -10.02
CA ASN A 199 3.46 -3.07 -10.22
C ASN A 199 4.72 -3.13 -11.11
N LEU A 200 5.65 -2.21 -10.88
CA LEU A 200 6.91 -2.18 -11.60
C LEU A 200 7.74 -3.40 -11.23
N ASN A 201 8.07 -4.24 -12.21
CA ASN A 201 8.94 -5.40 -12.03
C ASN A 201 10.39 -5.00 -12.29
N GLY A 202 11.27 -5.23 -11.32
CA GLY A 202 12.66 -4.82 -11.39
C GLY A 202 13.45 -5.21 -10.15
N HIS A 203 14.70 -4.76 -10.05
CA HIS A 203 15.53 -5.02 -8.88
C HIS A 203 16.21 -3.73 -8.41
N LEU A 204 16.70 -3.76 -7.17
CA LEU A 204 17.38 -2.65 -6.54
C LEU A 204 18.86 -3.00 -6.34
N ILE A 205 19.73 -2.02 -6.57
CA ILE A 205 21.14 -2.06 -6.19
C ILE A 205 21.39 -0.97 -5.15
N PHE A 206 21.92 -1.37 -4.00
CA PHE A 206 22.32 -0.48 -2.92
C PHE A 206 23.84 -0.33 -2.93
N LYS A 207 24.32 0.90 -2.87
CA LYS A 207 25.74 1.24 -2.90
C LYS A 207 26.13 2.16 -1.76
N ASP A 208 27.38 2.05 -1.32
CA ASP A 208 27.97 3.03 -0.42
C ASP A 208 28.08 4.42 -1.10
N PRO A 209 28.39 5.49 -0.35
CA PRO A 209 28.57 6.83 -0.94
C PRO A 209 29.74 6.93 -1.94
N GLN A 210 30.62 5.94 -1.99
CA GLN A 210 31.74 5.85 -2.93
C GLN A 210 31.38 5.07 -4.21
N GLY A 211 30.18 4.48 -4.28
CA GLY A 211 29.65 3.73 -5.42
C GLY A 211 29.91 2.21 -5.37
N SER A 212 30.47 1.67 -4.30
CA SER A 212 30.65 0.22 -4.14
C SER A 212 29.32 -0.45 -3.80
N THR A 213 28.98 -1.53 -4.50
CA THR A 213 27.76 -2.29 -4.22
C THR A 213 27.82 -2.94 -2.84
N LEU A 214 26.81 -2.65 -2.02
CA LEU A 214 26.57 -3.24 -0.71
C LEU A 214 25.63 -4.44 -0.80
N PHE A 215 24.56 -4.31 -1.59
CA PHE A 215 23.50 -5.30 -1.68
C PHE A 215 22.75 -5.17 -3.01
N THR A 216 22.35 -6.29 -3.60
CA THR A 216 21.50 -6.35 -4.79
C THR A 216 20.34 -7.28 -4.49
N THR A 217 19.12 -6.85 -4.80
CA THR A 217 17.94 -7.70 -4.65
C THR A 217 17.75 -8.60 -5.86
N ASP A 218 16.98 -9.67 -5.69
CA ASP A 218 16.31 -10.33 -6.81
C ASP A 218 15.29 -9.38 -7.47
N ASN A 219 14.69 -9.83 -8.59
CA ASN A 219 13.56 -9.12 -9.17
C ASN A 219 12.34 -9.19 -8.24
N LEU A 220 11.76 -8.03 -7.97
CA LEU A 220 10.60 -7.81 -7.12
C LEU A 220 9.56 -6.98 -7.90
N ILE A 221 8.31 -7.08 -7.46
CA ILE A 221 7.22 -6.24 -7.97
C ILE A 221 6.99 -5.12 -6.96
N PHE A 222 7.24 -3.89 -7.38
CA PHE A 222 7.05 -2.69 -6.57
C PHE A 222 5.70 -2.03 -6.90
N GLY A 223 4.85 -1.89 -5.89
CA GLY A 223 3.58 -1.19 -5.97
C GLY A 223 3.62 0.21 -5.38
N TYR A 224 2.67 1.05 -5.79
CA TYR A 224 2.41 2.35 -5.16
C TYR A 224 2.13 2.18 -3.67
N GLY A 225 2.83 2.95 -2.82
CA GLY A 225 2.63 2.99 -1.37
C GLY A 225 3.26 1.81 -0.62
N ASP A 226 3.91 0.89 -1.32
CA ASP A 226 4.59 -0.23 -0.69
C ASP A 226 5.71 0.27 0.22
N VAL A 227 5.87 -0.37 1.37
CA VAL A 227 7.00 -0.14 2.27
C VAL A 227 7.79 -1.42 2.38
N TRP A 228 9.11 -1.30 2.17
CA TRP A 228 10.06 -2.38 2.28
C TRP A 228 11.14 -2.02 3.28
N VAL A 229 11.54 -3.00 4.08
CA VAL A 229 12.56 -2.86 5.11
C VAL A 229 13.73 -3.76 4.77
N ILE A 230 14.93 -3.22 4.90
CA ILE A 230 16.15 -4.01 4.82
C ILE A 230 16.38 -4.67 6.17
N SER A 231 16.39 -6.00 6.15
CA SER A 231 16.80 -6.81 7.27
C SER A 231 18.28 -7.17 7.13
N PRO A 232 19.11 -6.94 8.16
CA PRO A 232 20.47 -7.49 8.19
C PRO A 232 20.45 -9.03 8.31
N TYR A 233 19.32 -9.59 8.74
CA TYR A 233 19.14 -11.01 9.01
C TYR A 233 18.36 -11.72 7.91
N ASP A 234 18.80 -12.93 7.58
CA ASP A 234 18.14 -13.81 6.63
C ASP A 234 17.30 -14.85 7.39
N PHE A 235 16.25 -14.37 8.07
CA PHE A 235 15.31 -15.19 8.83
C PHE A 235 13.98 -15.40 8.11
N GLU A 236 13.36 -16.55 8.35
CA GLU A 236 11.95 -16.82 8.07
C GLU A 236 11.20 -17.10 9.36
N VAL A 237 10.03 -16.47 9.51
CA VAL A 237 9.06 -16.80 10.57
C VAL A 237 8.05 -17.78 9.98
N ILE A 238 7.83 -18.89 10.66
CA ILE A 238 6.96 -19.98 10.19
C ILE A 238 5.88 -20.25 11.24
N TYR A 239 4.62 -20.30 10.81
CA TYR A 239 3.48 -20.68 11.64
C TYR A 239 2.62 -21.72 10.91
N LEU A 240 2.36 -22.85 11.55
CA LEU A 240 1.64 -24.00 10.97
C LEU A 240 2.17 -24.42 9.59
N GLY A 241 3.50 -24.38 9.42
CA GLY A 241 4.19 -24.76 8.18
C GLY A 241 4.19 -23.69 7.08
N ASN A 242 3.58 -22.52 7.32
CA ASN A 242 3.55 -21.42 6.35
C ASN A 242 4.52 -20.32 6.77
N VAL A 243 5.26 -19.77 5.81
CA VAL A 243 6.08 -18.57 6.04
C VAL A 243 5.15 -17.37 6.24
N VAL A 244 5.29 -16.71 7.39
CA VAL A 244 4.52 -15.54 7.78
C VAL A 244 5.32 -14.28 7.47
N THR A 245 4.65 -13.29 6.89
CA THR A 245 5.21 -11.96 6.63
C THR A 245 4.16 -10.92 6.97
N ASN A 246 4.52 -9.63 7.02
CA ASN A 246 3.52 -8.59 7.26
C ASN A 246 2.51 -8.43 6.11
N VAL A 247 2.83 -8.92 4.90
CA VAL A 247 1.89 -8.93 3.75
C VAL A 247 1.13 -10.24 3.59
N THR A 248 1.63 -11.31 4.23
CA THR A 248 0.95 -12.60 4.37
C THR A 248 0.87 -12.96 5.86
N PRO A 249 0.11 -12.17 6.65
CA PRO A 249 -0.01 -12.42 8.08
C PRO A 249 -0.76 -13.73 8.31
N ALA A 250 -0.54 -14.33 9.48
CA ALA A 250 -1.30 -15.49 9.92
C ALA A 250 -2.06 -15.16 11.20
N PHE A 251 -3.29 -15.67 11.29
CA PHE A 251 -4.06 -15.62 12.52
C PHE A 251 -3.66 -16.78 13.41
N LEU A 252 -3.22 -16.46 14.63
CA LEU A 252 -3.05 -17.46 15.68
C LEU A 252 -4.41 -18.13 15.97
N GLN A 253 -4.40 -19.46 16.14
CA GLN A 253 -5.62 -20.24 16.40
C GLN A 253 -5.99 -20.23 17.88
N ASP A 254 -5.01 -20.03 18.77
CA ASP A 254 -5.19 -19.90 20.21
C ASP A 254 -4.32 -18.76 20.81
N LEU A 255 -4.45 -18.54 22.11
CA LEU A 255 -3.67 -17.57 22.88
C LEU A 255 -2.30 -18.09 23.30
N ASP A 256 -2.10 -19.41 23.27
CA ASP A 256 -0.81 -20.07 23.50
C ASP A 256 -0.46 -20.89 22.27
N GLU A 257 0.57 -20.48 21.53
CA GLU A 257 0.90 -21.00 20.21
C GLU A 257 2.40 -21.20 20.02
N ILE A 258 2.78 -21.96 19.00
CA ILE A 258 4.18 -22.16 18.63
C ILE A 258 4.45 -21.58 17.25
N ILE A 259 5.46 -20.73 17.17
CA ILE A 259 6.05 -20.27 15.92
C ILE A 259 7.47 -20.82 15.80
N SER A 260 8.00 -20.87 14.58
CA SER A 260 9.41 -21.16 14.34
C SER A 260 10.09 -19.94 13.72
N ILE A 261 11.33 -19.69 14.12
CA ILE A 261 12.24 -18.77 13.41
C ILE A 261 13.38 -19.61 12.84
N LYS A 262 13.61 -19.49 11.54
CA LYS A 262 14.63 -20.24 10.81
C LYS A 262 15.66 -19.33 10.18
N ASN A 263 16.93 -19.62 10.38
CA ASN A 263 18.03 -19.01 9.63
C ASN A 263 18.16 -19.67 8.26
N ILE A 264 17.71 -18.97 7.21
CA ILE A 264 17.83 -19.42 5.83
C ILE A 264 19.09 -18.86 5.13
N GLY A 265 19.85 -18.02 5.83
CA GLY A 265 21.06 -17.41 5.33
C GLY A 265 22.27 -18.35 5.34
N SER A 266 23.41 -17.77 4.98
CA SER A 266 24.72 -18.42 4.97
C SER A 266 25.61 -17.99 6.14
N THR A 267 25.07 -17.23 7.10
CA THR A 267 25.81 -16.67 8.25
C THR A 267 25.20 -17.16 9.55
N THR A 268 26.03 -17.54 10.52
CA THR A 268 25.60 -17.78 11.91
C THR A 268 25.37 -16.45 12.60
N TYR A 269 24.23 -16.30 13.26
CA TYR A 269 23.89 -15.12 14.03
C TYR A 269 23.97 -15.42 15.53
N THR A 270 24.46 -14.48 16.32
CA THR A 270 24.60 -14.63 17.77
C THR A 270 24.04 -13.42 18.50
N GLY A 271 23.42 -13.64 19.65
CA GLY A 271 22.87 -12.59 20.48
C GLY A 271 21.65 -11.89 19.87
N ILE A 272 20.91 -12.55 18.99
CA ILE A 272 19.72 -11.98 18.34
C ILE A 272 18.62 -11.80 19.38
N VAL A 273 18.11 -10.58 19.49
CA VAL A 273 17.02 -10.26 20.41
C VAL A 273 15.71 -10.35 19.65
N VAL A 274 14.82 -11.25 20.10
CA VAL A 274 13.48 -11.43 19.57
C VAL A 274 12.49 -10.90 20.60
N GLY A 275 11.69 -9.90 20.23
CA GLY A 275 10.63 -9.35 21.06
C GLY A 275 9.32 -9.23 20.30
N THR A 276 8.33 -8.61 20.94
CA THR A 276 7.02 -8.33 20.34
C THR A 276 6.65 -6.86 20.47
N GLN A 277 5.98 -6.32 19.45
CA GLN A 277 5.37 -5.00 19.49
C GLN A 277 3.88 -5.12 19.14
N THR A 278 3.01 -4.49 19.93
CA THR A 278 1.57 -4.42 19.68
C THR A 278 1.06 -3.02 20.03
N SER A 279 0.03 -2.57 19.30
CA SER A 279 -0.73 -1.36 19.64
C SER A 279 -1.86 -1.64 20.63
N SER A 280 -2.12 -2.91 20.94
CA SER A 280 -3.12 -3.32 21.91
C SER A 280 -2.60 -3.22 23.34
N SER A 281 -3.51 -3.27 24.30
CA SER A 281 -3.18 -3.38 25.73
C SER A 281 -2.91 -4.81 26.19
N ASP A 282 -2.87 -5.77 25.27
CA ASP A 282 -2.64 -7.18 25.60
C ASP A 282 -1.15 -7.41 25.89
N LEU A 283 -0.89 -8.33 26.82
CA LEU A 283 0.47 -8.73 27.15
C LEU A 283 0.84 -9.93 26.27
N ILE A 284 1.93 -9.79 25.52
CA ILE A 284 2.44 -10.82 24.62
C ILE A 284 3.84 -11.18 25.09
N GLU A 285 4.05 -12.47 25.37
CA GLU A 285 5.29 -12.97 25.93
C GLU A 285 5.78 -14.17 25.14
N LEU A 286 7.09 -14.37 25.15
CA LEU A 286 7.81 -15.38 24.40
C LEU A 286 8.50 -16.35 25.34
N SER A 287 8.65 -17.60 24.92
CA SER A 287 9.33 -18.64 25.69
C SER A 287 10.00 -19.68 24.80
N LEU A 288 11.09 -20.29 25.27
CA LEU A 288 11.74 -21.43 24.61
C LEU A 288 11.31 -22.78 25.20
N ASP A 289 10.82 -22.79 26.43
CA ASP A 289 10.48 -24.01 27.17
C ASP A 289 8.96 -24.16 27.39
N GLY A 290 8.16 -23.15 27.04
CA GLY A 290 6.72 -23.11 27.26
C GLY A 290 6.33 -22.91 28.73
N ILE A 291 7.30 -22.56 29.60
CA ILE A 291 7.11 -22.41 31.05
C ILE A 291 7.55 -21.02 31.49
N THR A 292 8.75 -20.61 31.10
CA THR A 292 9.34 -19.32 31.46
C THR A 292 9.10 -18.33 30.33
N TYR A 293 8.21 -17.38 30.57
CA TYR A 293 7.82 -16.36 29.61
C TYR A 293 8.48 -15.01 29.90
N SER A 294 8.86 -14.30 28.85
CA SER A 294 9.46 -12.97 28.91
C SER A 294 9.05 -12.11 27.71
N SER A 295 9.17 -10.78 27.83
CA SER A 295 8.90 -9.85 26.73
C SER A 295 9.89 -9.97 25.56
N THR A 296 11.07 -10.53 25.82
CA THR A 296 12.14 -10.71 24.84
C THR A 296 12.91 -12.01 25.10
N LEU A 297 13.42 -12.62 24.05
CA LEU A 297 14.37 -13.74 24.06
C LEU A 297 15.69 -13.33 23.41
N THR A 298 16.80 -13.87 23.88
CA THR A 298 18.11 -13.72 23.22
C THR A 298 18.55 -15.09 22.70
N LEU A 299 18.79 -15.18 21.39
CA LEU A 299 18.97 -16.43 20.67
C LEU A 299 20.20 -16.36 19.75
N ASP A 300 20.90 -17.48 19.64
CA ASP A 300 21.90 -17.70 18.60
C ASP A 300 21.29 -18.60 17.53
N PHE A 301 21.52 -18.32 16.25
CA PHE A 301 21.04 -19.12 15.13
C PHE A 301 22.20 -19.58 14.26
N ALA A 302 22.52 -20.86 14.31
CA ALA A 302 23.43 -21.47 13.33
C ALA A 302 22.82 -21.46 11.92
N ILE A 303 23.67 -21.64 10.91
CA ILE A 303 23.25 -21.73 9.51
C ILE A 303 22.23 -22.86 9.34
N GLY A 304 21.05 -22.56 8.81
CA GLY A 304 19.97 -23.53 8.61
C GLY A 304 19.18 -23.90 9.87
N GLU A 305 19.55 -23.37 11.04
CA GLU A 305 18.91 -23.70 12.30
C GLU A 305 17.50 -23.10 12.38
N GLU A 306 16.57 -23.91 12.87
CA GLU A 306 15.21 -23.52 13.19
C GLU A 306 15.00 -23.67 14.70
N LYS A 307 14.48 -22.62 15.33
CA LYS A 307 14.09 -22.63 16.74
C LYS A 307 12.60 -22.40 16.89
N GLN A 308 11.97 -23.24 17.70
CA GLN A 308 10.59 -23.07 18.13
C GLN A 308 10.52 -22.07 19.28
N ILE A 309 9.54 -21.17 19.21
CA ILE A 309 9.25 -20.15 20.20
C ILE A 309 7.77 -20.27 20.55
N TYR A 310 7.50 -20.45 21.84
CA TYR A 310 6.15 -20.38 22.38
C TYR A 310 5.76 -18.91 22.51
N VAL A 311 4.58 -18.57 22.03
CA VAL A 311 3.98 -17.25 22.13
C VAL A 311 2.75 -17.34 23.00
N LYS A 312 2.68 -16.50 24.03
CA LYS A 312 1.55 -16.41 24.94
C LYS A 312 0.92 -15.03 24.90
N VAL A 313 -0.39 -14.98 24.72
CA VAL A 313 -1.20 -13.76 24.66
C VAL A 313 -2.14 -13.72 25.86
N THR A 314 -1.84 -12.85 26.82
CA THR A 314 -2.73 -12.56 27.95
C THR A 314 -3.60 -11.34 27.61
N LYS A 315 -4.87 -11.59 27.30
CA LYS A 315 -5.84 -10.53 26.97
C LYS A 315 -6.11 -9.64 28.18
N ASN A 316 -6.06 -8.33 27.97
CA ASN A 316 -6.45 -7.38 28.99
C ASN A 316 -7.98 -7.22 29.04
N ALA A 317 -8.58 -7.46 30.21
CA ALA A 317 -10.02 -7.38 30.43
C ALA A 317 -10.60 -5.97 30.29
N ALA A 318 -9.77 -4.92 30.39
CA ALA A 318 -10.19 -3.53 30.16
C ALA A 318 -10.40 -3.20 28.68
N SER A 319 -9.94 -4.07 27.77
CA SER A 319 -10.14 -3.91 26.33
C SER A 319 -11.51 -4.47 25.93
N ILE A 320 -12.52 -3.60 26.00
CA ILE A 320 -13.91 -3.88 25.60
C ILE A 320 -14.10 -3.85 24.07
N ASN A 321 -13.04 -3.59 23.31
CA ASN A 321 -13.12 -3.41 21.86
C ASN A 321 -12.96 -4.74 21.11
N PHE A 322 -13.85 -4.96 20.13
CA PHE A 322 -13.79 -6.03 19.13
C PHE A 322 -12.83 -5.71 17.97
N SER A 323 -11.77 -4.94 18.22
CA SER A 323 -10.76 -4.65 17.20
C SER A 323 -9.89 -5.88 16.96
N VAL A 324 -9.41 -6.04 15.72
CA VAL A 324 -8.35 -6.98 15.38
C VAL A 324 -7.13 -6.66 16.27
N ARG A 325 -6.61 -7.68 16.97
CA ARG A 325 -5.53 -7.53 17.96
C ARG A 325 -4.25 -8.10 17.37
N ASP A 326 -3.50 -7.25 16.70
CA ASP A 326 -2.29 -7.64 15.99
C ASP A 326 -1.04 -7.41 16.84
N PHE A 327 0.01 -8.18 16.55
CA PHE A 327 1.35 -7.91 17.04
C PHE A 327 2.39 -8.27 15.99
N GLN A 328 3.59 -7.74 16.16
CA GLN A 328 4.73 -7.96 15.29
C GLN A 328 5.86 -8.55 16.10
N LEU A 329 6.61 -9.48 15.49
CA LEU A 329 7.90 -9.89 16.02
C LEU A 329 8.95 -8.84 15.65
N VAL A 330 9.70 -8.38 16.64
CA VAL A 330 10.82 -7.46 16.45
C VAL A 330 12.10 -8.28 16.63
N ILE A 331 12.89 -8.38 15.56
CA ILE A 331 14.16 -9.12 15.57
C ILE A 331 15.29 -8.10 15.36
N SER A 332 16.15 -7.94 16.37
CA SER A 332 17.21 -6.93 16.39
C SER A 332 18.57 -7.49 16.78
#